data_AF-A0A351VCN7-F1
#
_entry.id   AF-A0A351VCN7-F1
#
_cell.length_a   1.000
_cell.length_b   1.000
_cell.length_c   1.000
_cell.angle_alpha   90.00
_cell.angle_beta   90.00
_cell.angle_gamma   90.00
#
_symmetry.space_group_name_H-M   'P 1'
#
loop_
_entity.id
_entity.type
_entity.pdbx_description
1 polymer ?
#
loop_
_entity_poly.entity_id
_entity_poly.type
_entity_poly.pdbx_seq_one_letter_code
_entity_poly.pdbx_strand_id
1 'polypeptide(L)'
;SNITILANRDNQLYISMPHYAKSGDGERKDICYPTTKEFRGELEANILLALENLQQTKQNKYLVGDAQDMELPFTVAVTPFEKENSNIRGLARIYIVDCFAVSNVSLIMGKNGLFVSMPSYKTNQIDENNRSVYRDICFPVTAEFRGKLNTLLTDAYEKAVAEVQEQIRGQEEGFMPAQDFPDMDLPTR
;
A
#
# COMPACT_ATOMS: atom_id res chain seq x y z
N SER A 1 -18.70 -0.07 -4.35
CA SER A 1 -18.32 -1.49 -4.38
C SER A 1 -17.16 -1.60 -5.32
N ASN A 2 -15.99 -2.01 -4.83
CA ASN A 2 -14.71 -1.74 -5.50
C ASN A 2 -14.21 -2.94 -6.32
N ILE A 3 -14.74 -4.14 -6.04
CA ILE A 3 -14.59 -5.32 -6.89
C ILE A 3 -15.83 -5.37 -7.81
N THR A 4 -15.60 -5.43 -9.12
CA THR A 4 -16.67 -5.42 -10.13
C THR A 4 -16.72 -6.77 -10.84
N ILE A 5 -17.90 -7.40 -10.91
CA ILE A 5 -18.08 -8.57 -11.77
C ILE A 5 -18.48 -8.06 -13.16
N LEU A 6 -17.73 -8.47 -14.18
CA LEU A 6 -17.95 -8.13 -15.57
C LEU A 6 -18.19 -9.39 -16.40
N ALA A 7 -19.02 -9.28 -17.44
CA ALA A 7 -19.19 -10.34 -18.43
C ALA A 7 -18.37 -9.98 -19.68
N ASN A 8 -17.57 -10.92 -20.18
CA ASN A 8 -16.92 -10.77 -21.47
C ASN A 8 -17.93 -11.01 -22.62
N ARG A 9 -17.52 -10.74 -23.86
CA ARG A 9 -18.31 -10.99 -25.08
C ARG A 9 -18.76 -12.45 -25.22
N ASP A 10 -18.04 -13.39 -24.63
CA ASP A 10 -18.38 -14.82 -24.58
C ASP A 10 -19.30 -15.19 -23.41
N ASN A 11 -19.89 -14.20 -22.73
CA ASN A 11 -20.76 -14.38 -21.55
C ASN A 11 -20.07 -15.02 -20.33
N GLN A 12 -18.73 -15.11 -20.34
CA GLN A 12 -17.93 -15.55 -19.20
C GLN A 12 -17.83 -14.41 -18.18
N LEU A 13 -18.24 -14.69 -16.95
CA LEU A 13 -18.13 -13.76 -15.83
C LEU A 13 -16.70 -13.78 -15.29
N TYR A 14 -16.09 -12.60 -15.16
CA TYR A 14 -14.77 -12.44 -14.56
C TYR A 14 -14.77 -11.29 -13.56
N ILE A 15 -13.85 -11.37 -12.61
CA ILE A 15 -13.73 -10.38 -11.54
C ILE A 15 -12.69 -9.35 -11.93
N SER A 16 -13.12 -8.09 -11.90
CA SER A 16 -12.26 -6.92 -12.09
C SER A 16 -11.92 -6.32 -10.73
N MET A 17 -10.63 -6.39 -10.39
CA MET A 17 -10.08 -5.81 -9.16
C MET A 17 -9.97 -4.28 -9.28
N PRO A 18 -10.02 -3.55 -8.15
CA PRO A 18 -9.82 -2.12 -8.16
C PRO A 18 -8.39 -1.77 -8.57
N HIS A 19 -8.26 -0.97 -9.61
CA HIS A 19 -6.99 -0.53 -10.17
C HIS A 19 -6.94 0.98 -10.30
N TYR A 20 -5.73 1.52 -10.25
CA TYR A 20 -5.44 2.93 -10.56
C TYR A 20 -4.75 3.02 -11.92
N ALA A 21 -5.16 4.01 -12.72
CA ALA A 21 -4.50 4.35 -13.96
C ALA A 21 -3.35 5.33 -13.66
N LYS A 22 -2.11 4.90 -13.89
CA LYS A 22 -0.96 5.80 -13.79
C LYS A 22 -1.05 6.82 -14.92
N SER A 23 -1.16 8.11 -14.58
CA SER A 23 -1.13 9.18 -15.59
C SER A 23 0.20 9.12 -16.33
N GLY A 24 0.17 8.68 -17.59
CA GLY A 24 1.32 8.69 -18.49
C GLY A 24 1.45 7.47 -19.40
N ASP A 25 1.11 6.26 -18.94
CA ASP A 25 1.54 5.02 -19.63
C ASP A 25 0.41 4.02 -19.94
N GLY A 26 -0.84 4.29 -19.54
CA GLY A 26 -1.94 3.34 -19.74
C GLY A 26 -1.85 2.05 -18.90
N GLU A 27 -0.74 1.80 -18.19
CA GLU A 27 -0.62 0.70 -17.24
C GLU A 27 -1.59 0.88 -16.07
N ARG A 28 -2.52 -0.07 -15.96
CA ARG A 28 -3.40 -0.23 -14.79
C ARG A 28 -2.65 -1.04 -13.75
N LYS A 29 -2.46 -0.47 -12.55
CA LYS A 29 -1.92 -1.22 -11.41
C LYS A 29 -3.04 -1.52 -10.43
N ASP A 30 -3.18 -2.80 -10.10
CA ASP A 30 -4.14 -3.24 -9.10
C ASP A 30 -3.72 -2.74 -7.71
N ILE A 31 -4.71 -2.25 -6.97
CA ILE A 31 -4.51 -1.66 -5.66
C ILE A 31 -4.58 -2.75 -4.59
N CYS A 32 -5.46 -3.71 -4.81
CA CYS A 32 -5.46 -4.95 -4.07
C CYS A 32 -5.64 -6.12 -5.04
N TYR A 33 -4.78 -7.12 -4.91
CA TYR A 33 -4.78 -8.28 -5.81
C TYR A 33 -4.34 -9.54 -5.08
N PRO A 34 -4.90 -10.70 -5.47
CA PRO A 34 -4.37 -11.99 -5.04
C PRO A 34 -2.98 -12.17 -5.67
N THR A 35 -2.00 -12.55 -4.86
CA THR A 35 -0.63 -12.82 -5.31
C THR A 35 -0.48 -14.22 -5.87
N THR A 36 -1.31 -15.17 -5.44
CA THR A 36 -1.29 -16.57 -5.89
C THR A 36 -2.45 -16.88 -6.84
N LYS A 37 -2.21 -17.76 -7.82
CA LYS A 37 -3.25 -18.19 -8.79
C LYS A 37 -4.33 -19.05 -8.13
N GLU A 38 -3.94 -19.86 -7.16
CA GLU A 38 -4.83 -20.75 -6.40
C GLU A 38 -5.87 -19.92 -5.64
N PHE A 39 -5.40 -18.96 -4.84
CA PHE A 39 -6.28 -18.05 -4.10
C PHE A 39 -7.16 -17.20 -5.02
N ARG A 40 -6.63 -16.79 -6.17
CA ARG A 40 -7.44 -16.10 -7.19
C ARG A 40 -8.60 -16.98 -7.68
N GLY A 41 -8.33 -18.25 -7.99
CA GLY A 41 -9.35 -19.19 -8.45
C GLY A 41 -10.42 -19.44 -7.39
N GLU A 42 -10.02 -19.64 -6.13
CA GLU A 42 -10.93 -19.81 -5.00
C GLU A 42 -11.80 -18.57 -4.77
N LEU A 43 -11.20 -17.37 -4.82
CA LEU A 43 -11.90 -16.11 -4.64
C LEU A 43 -12.89 -15.86 -5.79
N GLU A 44 -12.49 -16.17 -7.03
CA GLU A 44 -13.37 -16.08 -8.19
C GLU A 44 -14.55 -17.06 -8.07
N ALA A 45 -14.29 -18.32 -7.72
CA ALA A 45 -15.33 -19.32 -7.50
C ALA A 45 -16.31 -18.91 -6.38
N ASN A 46 -15.80 -18.44 -5.24
CA ASN A 46 -16.63 -18.02 -4.11
C ASN A 46 -17.53 -16.83 -4.44
N ILE A 47 -17.01 -15.85 -5.19
CA ILE A 47 -17.82 -14.68 -5.60
C ILE A 47 -18.87 -15.07 -6.65
N LEU A 48 -18.54 -15.98 -7.58
CA LEU A 48 -19.51 -16.49 -8.55
C LEU A 48 -20.63 -17.29 -7.86
N LEU A 49 -20.28 -18.17 -6.91
CA LEU A 49 -21.25 -18.87 -6.07
C LEU A 49 -22.12 -17.90 -5.28
N ALA A 50 -21.53 -16.83 -4.71
CA ALA A 50 -22.30 -15.80 -4.02
C ALA A 50 -23.30 -15.10 -4.94
N LEU A 51 -22.93 -14.79 -6.18
CA LEU A 51 -23.82 -14.18 -7.17
C LEU A 51 -24.97 -15.08 -7.57
N GLU A 52 -24.71 -16.35 -7.82
CA GLU A 52 -25.74 -17.33 -8.18
C GLU A 52 -26.75 -17.49 -7.03
N ASN A 53 -26.25 -17.58 -5.79
CA ASN A 53 -27.10 -17.61 -4.60
C ASN A 53 -27.90 -16.31 -4.42
N LEU A 54 -27.33 -15.13 -4.72
CA LEU A 54 -28.04 -13.85 -4.69
C LEU A 54 -29.17 -13.77 -5.72
N GLN A 55 -28.94 -14.29 -6.93
CA GLN A 55 -29.96 -14.37 -7.97
C GLN A 55 -31.14 -15.25 -7.55
N GLN A 56 -30.86 -16.35 -6.84
CA GLN A 56 -31.89 -17.27 -6.34
C GLN A 56 -32.64 -16.74 -5.10
N THR A 57 -31.96 -16.03 -4.20
CA THR A 57 -32.50 -15.67 -2.88
C THR A 57 -33.11 -14.27 -2.78
N LYS A 58 -32.95 -13.38 -3.78
CA LYS A 58 -33.39 -11.96 -3.75
C LYS A 58 -32.89 -11.18 -2.52
N GLN A 59 -31.86 -11.65 -1.83
CA GLN A 59 -31.22 -10.92 -0.73
C GLN A 59 -30.23 -9.89 -1.29
N ASN A 60 -29.99 -8.81 -0.56
CA ASN A 60 -29.07 -7.74 -0.99
C ASN A 60 -27.59 -8.04 -0.68
N LYS A 61 -27.31 -9.05 0.16
CA LYS A 61 -25.94 -9.40 0.59
C LYS A 61 -25.87 -10.87 0.98
N TYR A 62 -24.95 -11.62 0.38
CA TYR A 62 -24.67 -13.00 0.72
C TYR A 62 -23.21 -13.08 1.17
N LEU A 63 -22.99 -13.55 2.40
CA LEU A 63 -21.68 -13.76 2.96
C LEU A 63 -21.33 -15.23 2.73
N VAL A 64 -20.26 -15.48 1.97
CA VAL A 64 -19.72 -16.83 1.74
C VAL A 64 -18.45 -16.96 2.55
N GLY A 65 -18.37 -18.03 3.35
CA GLY A 65 -17.21 -18.37 4.17
C GLY A 65 -17.56 -18.50 5.65
N ASP A 66 -16.90 -19.45 6.31
CA ASP A 66 -16.94 -19.56 7.76
C ASP A 66 -16.06 -18.47 8.37
N ALA A 67 -16.50 -17.89 9.50
CA ALA A 67 -15.65 -17.02 10.31
C ALA A 67 -14.49 -17.86 10.85
N GLN A 68 -13.33 -17.80 10.19
CA GLN A 68 -12.12 -18.37 10.75
C GLN A 68 -11.59 -17.41 11.81
N ASP A 69 -11.61 -17.85 13.07
CA ASP A 69 -10.97 -17.19 14.22
C ASP A 69 -9.42 -17.26 14.16
N MET A 70 -8.82 -17.25 12.96
CA MET A 70 -7.37 -17.21 12.82
C MET A 70 -6.88 -15.77 12.81
N GLU A 71 -5.88 -15.49 13.64
CA GLU A 71 -5.01 -14.33 13.44
C GLU A 71 -4.36 -14.46 12.06
N LEU A 72 -4.83 -13.67 11.09
CA LEU A 72 -4.26 -13.64 9.75
C LEU A 72 -2.85 -13.04 9.83
N PRO A 73 -1.77 -13.82 9.62
CA PRO A 73 -0.44 -13.26 9.60
C PRO A 73 -0.31 -12.34 8.37
N PHE A 74 0.25 -11.15 8.60
CA PHE A 74 0.52 -10.20 7.54
C PHE A 74 1.91 -9.59 7.73
N THR A 75 2.54 -9.28 6.61
CA THR A 75 3.84 -8.64 6.52
C THR A 75 3.66 -7.26 5.89
N VAL A 76 4.49 -6.30 6.28
CA VAL A 76 4.51 -4.99 5.63
C VAL A 76 5.90 -4.72 5.07
N ALA A 77 5.93 -4.12 3.89
CA ALA A 77 7.13 -3.56 3.30
C ALA A 77 6.97 -2.05 3.26
N VAL A 78 7.86 -1.33 3.94
CA VAL A 78 7.87 0.13 3.95
C VAL A 78 9.06 0.62 3.14
N THR A 79 8.82 1.61 2.30
CA THR A 79 9.84 2.30 1.53
C THR A 79 9.78 3.78 1.89
N PRO A 80 10.83 4.35 2.52
CA PRO A 80 10.88 5.79 2.76
C PRO A 80 10.87 6.50 1.41
N PHE A 81 9.98 7.47 1.30
CA PHE A 81 9.73 8.19 0.05
C PHE A 81 9.25 9.59 0.39
N GLU A 82 10.10 10.57 0.08
CA GLU A 82 9.75 11.98 0.22
C GLU A 82 9.32 12.52 -1.14
N LYS A 83 8.10 13.06 -1.18
CA LYS A 83 7.59 13.73 -2.38
C LYS A 83 7.69 15.23 -2.20
N GLU A 84 8.40 15.90 -3.11
CA GLU A 84 8.44 17.37 -3.18
C GLU A 84 7.00 17.93 -3.20
N ASN A 85 6.71 18.87 -2.30
CA ASN A 85 5.38 19.47 -2.05
C ASN A 85 4.31 18.55 -1.42
N SER A 86 4.69 17.46 -0.77
CA SER A 86 3.74 16.65 0.00
C SER A 86 4.24 16.28 1.38
N ASN A 87 3.31 16.07 2.30
CA ASN A 87 3.61 15.53 3.63
C ASN A 87 3.83 14.01 3.62
N ILE A 88 3.89 13.38 2.45
CA ILE A 88 4.16 11.96 2.29
C ILE A 88 5.65 11.72 2.60
N ARG A 89 5.88 10.85 3.57
CA ARG A 89 7.21 10.44 4.05
C ARG A 89 7.58 9.02 3.64
N GLY A 90 6.59 8.20 3.31
CA GLY A 90 6.83 6.82 2.90
C GLY A 90 5.68 6.22 2.12
N LEU A 91 6.00 5.16 1.39
CA LEU A 91 5.04 4.28 0.76
C LEU A 91 5.18 2.90 1.38
N ALA A 92 4.05 2.27 1.68
CA ALA A 92 4.00 0.94 2.25
C ALA A 92 3.17 0.00 1.37
N ARG A 93 3.50 -1.28 1.47
CA ARG A 93 2.75 -2.39 0.91
C ARG A 93 2.48 -3.40 2.02
N ILE A 94 1.29 -3.96 2.03
CA ILE A 94 0.86 -4.96 3.01
C ILE A 94 0.64 -6.27 2.28
N TYR A 95 1.19 -7.35 2.81
CA TYR A 95 1.06 -8.71 2.31
C TYR A 95 0.33 -9.52 3.37
N ILE A 96 -0.80 -10.12 3.02
CA ILE A 96 -1.61 -10.95 3.91
C ILE A 96 -1.40 -12.39 3.48
N VAL A 97 -0.75 -13.19 4.35
CA VAL A 97 -0.45 -14.63 4.15
C VAL A 97 0.22 -14.92 2.80
N ASP A 98 0.97 -13.97 2.23
CA ASP A 98 1.52 -14.03 0.86
C ASP A 98 0.52 -14.40 -0.24
N CYS A 99 -0.78 -14.33 0.05
CA CYS A 99 -1.90 -14.64 -0.84
C CYS A 99 -2.62 -13.38 -1.32
N PHE A 100 -2.48 -12.27 -0.58
CA PHE A 100 -3.13 -11.01 -0.93
C PHE A 100 -2.22 -9.82 -0.65
N ALA A 101 -2.02 -8.96 -1.66
CA ALA A 101 -1.22 -7.75 -1.53
C ALA A 101 -2.09 -6.50 -1.61
N VAL A 102 -1.89 -5.57 -0.69
CA VAL A 102 -2.44 -4.21 -0.70
C VAL A 102 -1.30 -3.25 -0.98
N SER A 103 -1.36 -2.60 -2.13
CA SER A 103 -0.40 -1.59 -2.57
C SER A 103 -0.93 -0.17 -2.31
N ASN A 104 -0.05 0.84 -2.44
CA ASN A 104 -0.40 2.26 -2.32
C ASN A 104 -0.83 2.72 -0.91
N VAL A 105 -0.37 2.05 0.15
CA VAL A 105 -0.49 2.61 1.50
C VAL A 105 0.52 3.74 1.63
N SER A 106 0.10 4.94 2.04
CA SER A 106 0.98 6.11 2.15
C SER A 106 1.20 6.48 3.60
N LEU A 107 2.44 6.68 4.01
CA LEU A 107 2.81 7.22 5.33
C LEU A 107 2.94 8.72 5.20
N ILE A 108 2.12 9.45 5.95
CA ILE A 108 2.01 10.91 5.85
C ILE A 108 2.33 11.52 7.22
N MET A 109 3.10 12.60 7.24
CA MET A 109 3.40 13.36 8.44
C MET A 109 2.35 14.45 8.66
N GLY A 110 1.48 14.22 9.65
CA GLY A 110 0.46 15.18 10.05
C GLY A 110 0.95 16.13 11.14
N LYS A 111 0.05 17.02 11.58
CA LYS A 111 0.30 17.91 12.72
C LYS A 111 0.49 17.16 14.05
N ASN A 112 -0.10 15.97 14.16
CA ASN A 112 -0.10 15.14 15.36
C ASN A 112 0.86 13.94 15.25
N GLY A 113 1.76 13.93 14.26
CA GLY A 113 2.71 12.84 14.02
C GLY A 113 2.47 12.06 12.72
N LEU A 114 3.21 10.97 12.56
CA LEU A 114 3.12 10.08 11.40
C LEU A 114 1.81 9.30 11.41
N PHE A 115 1.10 9.30 10.28
CA PHE A 115 -0.14 8.56 10.13
C PHE A 115 -0.15 7.74 8.84
N VAL A 116 -0.84 6.61 8.90
CA VAL A 116 -1.05 5.72 7.76
C VAL A 116 -2.30 6.17 7.01
N SER A 117 -2.14 6.41 5.71
CA SER A 117 -3.21 6.67 4.77
C SER A 117 -3.40 5.43 3.89
N MET A 118 -4.57 4.82 3.99
CA MET A 118 -4.95 3.67 3.16
C MET A 118 -5.08 4.09 1.69
N PRO A 119 -4.94 3.14 0.75
CA PRO A 119 -5.11 3.44 -0.66
C PRO A 119 -6.54 3.94 -0.92
N SER A 120 -6.65 5.19 -1.36
CA SER A 120 -7.91 5.85 -1.65
C SER A 120 -7.99 6.26 -3.12
N TYR A 121 -9.21 6.27 -3.66
CA TYR A 121 -9.48 6.83 -4.98
C TYR A 121 -10.26 8.13 -4.86
N LYS A 122 -9.95 9.05 -5.76
CA LYS A 122 -10.71 10.27 -5.95
C LYS A 122 -12.06 9.91 -6.58
N THR A 123 -13.15 10.18 -5.89
CA THR A 123 -14.48 10.04 -6.47
C THR A 123 -14.81 11.30 -7.27
N ASN A 124 -15.75 11.19 -8.22
CA ASN A 124 -16.28 12.34 -8.97
C ASN A 124 -17.24 13.20 -8.14
N GLN A 125 -17.46 12.85 -6.86
CA GLN A 125 -18.28 13.65 -5.97
C GLN A 125 -17.44 14.76 -5.37
N ILE A 126 -18.03 15.95 -5.34
CA ILE A 126 -17.46 17.13 -4.71
C ILE A 126 -18.30 17.39 -3.48
N ASP A 127 -17.64 17.48 -2.33
CA ASP A 127 -18.27 17.78 -1.05
C ASP A 127 -18.73 19.25 -1.01
N GLU A 128 -19.56 19.62 -0.03
CA GLU A 128 -20.11 20.99 0.12
C GLU A 128 -19.00 22.06 0.19
N ASN A 129 -17.79 21.67 0.58
CA ASN A 129 -16.60 22.52 0.66
C ASN A 129 -15.76 22.57 -0.64
N ASN A 130 -16.33 22.16 -1.78
CA ASN A 130 -15.68 22.12 -3.09
C ASN A 130 -14.43 21.20 -3.14
N ARG A 131 -14.36 20.21 -2.24
CA ARG A 131 -13.26 19.24 -2.16
C ARG A 131 -13.71 17.93 -2.79
N SER A 132 -12.83 17.31 -3.55
CA SER A 132 -13.12 15.97 -4.09
C SER A 132 -13.22 14.97 -2.94
N VAL A 133 -14.30 14.20 -2.92
CA VAL A 133 -14.50 13.14 -1.92
C VAL A 133 -13.58 11.98 -2.27
N TYR A 134 -12.70 11.62 -1.34
CA TYR A 134 -11.85 10.44 -1.47
C TYR A 134 -12.53 9.27 -0.76
N ARG A 135 -12.51 8.09 -1.37
CA ARG A 135 -13.01 6.88 -0.74
C ARG A 135 -11.91 5.84 -0.69
N ASP A 136 -11.75 5.25 0.49
CA ASP A 136 -10.76 4.20 0.71
C ASP A 136 -11.16 2.92 -0.02
N ILE A 137 -10.18 2.28 -0.64
CA ILE A 137 -10.38 1.05 -1.40
C ILE A 137 -10.32 -0.15 -0.47
N CYS A 138 -9.35 -0.12 0.43
CA CYS A 138 -9.17 -1.09 1.48
C CYS A 138 -9.25 -0.35 2.82
N PHE A 139 -10.06 -0.86 3.72
CA PHE A 139 -10.18 -0.33 5.07
C PHE A 139 -10.19 -1.49 6.08
N PRO A 140 -9.47 -1.36 7.20
CA PRO A 140 -9.54 -2.35 8.27
C PRO A 140 -10.94 -2.31 8.89
N VAL A 141 -11.57 -3.49 9.03
CA VAL A 141 -12.94 -3.60 9.55
C VAL A 141 -12.97 -3.48 11.08
N THR A 142 -11.98 -4.05 11.76
CA THR A 142 -11.91 -4.06 13.23
C THR A 142 -10.92 -3.00 13.73
N ALA A 143 -11.25 -2.39 14.88
CA ALA A 143 -10.40 -1.40 15.53
C ALA A 143 -9.06 -2.00 15.99
N GLU A 144 -9.07 -3.26 16.45
CA GLU A 144 -7.86 -3.98 16.86
C GLU A 144 -6.89 -4.18 15.71
N PHE A 145 -7.37 -4.62 14.54
CA PHE A 145 -6.53 -4.80 13.36
C PHE A 145 -6.00 -3.45 12.86
N ARG A 146 -6.83 -2.39 12.90
CA ARG A 146 -6.38 -1.04 12.59
C ARG A 146 -5.23 -0.58 13.50
N GLY A 147 -5.35 -0.84 14.79
CA GLY A 147 -4.30 -0.54 15.77
C GLY A 147 -3.01 -1.30 15.48
N LYS A 148 -3.10 -2.63 15.37
CA LYS A 148 -1.96 -3.51 15.04
C LYS A 148 -1.26 -3.05 13.75
N LEU A 149 -2.01 -2.77 12.69
CA LEU A 149 -1.49 -2.33 11.40
C LEU A 149 -0.78 -0.97 11.49
N ASN A 150 -1.39 0.00 12.16
CA ASN A 150 -0.78 1.33 12.35
C ASN A 150 0.53 1.23 13.14
N THR A 151 0.55 0.49 14.26
CA THR A 151 1.76 0.31 15.07
C THR A 151 2.86 -0.35 14.26
N LEU A 152 2.54 -1.43 13.53
CA LEU A 152 3.51 -2.20 12.76
C LEU A 152 4.08 -1.39 11.58
N LEU A 153 3.26 -0.59 10.89
CA LEU A 153 3.74 0.30 9.83
C LEU A 153 4.63 1.44 10.35
N THR A 154 4.28 2.03 11.49
CA THR A 154 5.11 3.09 12.09
C THR A 154 6.45 2.54 12.55
N ASP A 155 6.48 1.38 13.22
CA ASP A 155 7.73 0.71 13.64
C ASP A 155 8.60 0.32 12.42
N ALA A 156 7.99 -0.25 11.38
CA ALA A 156 8.70 -0.58 10.15
C ALA A 156 9.26 0.68 9.44
N TYR A 157 8.54 1.80 9.49
CA TYR A 157 9.03 3.07 8.97
C TYR A 157 10.21 3.63 9.79
N GLU A 158 10.11 3.62 11.11
CA GLU A 158 11.20 4.08 11.99
C GLU A 158 12.49 3.27 11.77
N LYS A 159 12.37 1.95 11.63
CA LYS A 159 13.49 1.07 11.28
C LYS A 159 14.08 1.41 9.91
N ALA A 160 13.24 1.56 8.89
CA ALA A 160 13.71 1.92 7.55
C ALA A 160 14.41 3.28 7.51
N VAL A 161 13.96 4.26 8.29
CA VAL A 161 14.63 5.56 8.42
C VAL A 161 15.96 5.43 9.14
N ALA A 162 16.03 4.65 10.22
CA ALA A 162 17.27 4.40 10.96
C ALA A 162 18.34 3.75 10.06
N GLU A 163 17.98 2.74 9.28
CA GLU A 163 18.88 2.07 8.32
C GLU A 163 19.40 3.05 7.25
N VAL A 164 18.53 3.92 6.72
CA VAL A 164 18.95 4.95 5.75
C VAL A 164 19.93 5.94 6.39
N GLN A 165 19.69 6.36 7.65
CA GLN A 165 20.61 7.25 8.36
C GLN A 165 21.97 6.61 8.65
N GLU A 166 22.00 5.31 8.98
CA GLU A 166 23.25 4.55 9.17
C GLU A 166 24.03 4.40 7.87
N GLN A 167 23.36 4.14 6.74
CA GLN A 167 24.01 4.06 5.43
C GLN A 167 24.63 5.40 4.99
N ILE A 168 23.97 6.53 5.30
CA ILE A 168 24.51 7.87 5.02
C ILE A 168 25.75 8.14 5.88
N ARG A 169 25.71 7.81 7.18
CA ARG A 169 26.87 7.97 8.08
C ARG A 169 28.04 7.07 7.72
N GLY A 170 27.79 5.83 7.30
CA GLY A 170 28.84 4.89 6.87
C GLY A 170 29.54 5.29 5.56
N GLN A 171 28.89 6.10 4.71
CA GLN A 171 29.52 6.66 3.51
C GLN A 171 30.39 7.89 3.80
N GLU A 172 30.10 8.65 4.87
CA GLU A 172 30.94 9.79 5.28
C GLU A 172 32.29 9.36 5.88
N GLU A 173 32.38 8.21 6.55
CA GLU A 173 33.66 7.68 7.05
C GLU A 173 34.58 7.10 5.94
N GLY A 174 34.09 6.97 4.70
CA GLY A 174 34.85 6.51 3.54
C GLY A 174 35.61 7.61 2.77
N PHE A 175 35.42 8.89 3.09
CA PHE A 175 36.15 10.00 2.47
C PHE A 175 37.21 10.55 3.43
N MET A 176 38.32 9.81 3.56
CA MET A 176 39.58 10.42 3.98
C MET A 176 40.27 10.97 2.72
N PRO A 177 40.48 12.30 2.57
CA PRO A 177 41.48 12.77 1.63
C PRO A 177 42.85 12.45 2.22
N ALA A 178 43.39 11.29 1.91
CA ALA A 178 44.80 11.00 2.09
C ALA A 178 45.53 11.44 0.83
N GLN A 179 46.27 12.55 0.87
CA GLN A 179 47.49 12.69 0.08
C GLN A 179 48.43 13.76 0.63
N ASP A 180 49.66 13.32 0.86
CA ASP A 180 50.79 13.97 1.50
C ASP A 180 51.33 15.21 0.79
N PHE A 181 51.92 16.10 1.60
CA PHE A 181 52.60 17.36 1.25
C PHE A 181 53.92 17.14 0.49
N PRO A 182 54.38 18.10 -0.33
CA PRO A 182 55.80 18.36 -0.52
C PRO A 182 56.24 19.58 0.32
N ASP A 183 57.33 19.41 1.07
CA ASP A 183 58.01 20.46 1.83
C ASP A 183 58.27 21.71 0.97
N MET A 184 57.69 22.83 1.37
CA MET A 184 58.06 24.15 0.88
C MET A 184 59.07 24.76 1.85
N ASP A 185 60.35 24.71 1.47
CA ASP A 185 61.41 25.48 2.12
C ASP A 185 61.04 26.97 2.16
N LEU A 186 60.89 27.51 3.37
CA LEU A 186 60.75 28.96 3.59
C LEU A 186 62.13 29.63 3.45
N PRO A 187 62.31 30.63 2.57
CA PRO A 187 63.49 31.46 2.63
C PRO A 187 63.40 32.37 3.87
N THR A 188 64.26 32.12 4.86
CA THR A 188 64.58 33.10 5.90
C THR A 188 65.13 34.37 5.23
N ARG A 189 64.50 35.51 5.54
CA ARG A 189 65.07 36.84 5.32
C ARG A 189 65.17 37.56 6.66
#